data_AF-A0A9E2VUP0-F1
#
_entry.id   AF-A0A9E2VUP0-F1
#
_cell.length_a   1.000
_cell.length_b   1.000
_cell.length_c   1.000
_cell.angle_alpha   90.00
_cell.angle_beta   90.00
_cell.angle_gamma   90.00
#
_symmetry.space_group_name_H-M   'P 1'
#
loop_
_entity.id
_entity.type
_entity.pdbx_description
1 polymer ?
#
loop_
_entity_poly.entity_id
_entity_poly.type
_entity_poly.pdbx_seq_one_letter_code
_entity_poly.pdbx_strand_id
1 'polypeptide(L)'
;MTAVLTNLFDGVAYGMLLFVLACGLAVTLGLMNFVNLAHGSFAMAGGYVCAVLVNQAGWPFFLGLPLAFVASAMIGALFERSLYRHLYTRGHLDQVLFSIGLVFMSVAAVDYVMGSSRVFIRL
;
A
#
# COMPACT_ATOMS: atom_id res chain seq x y z
N MET A 1 -12.94 -5.64 32.91
CA MET A 1 -11.62 -4.98 32.95
C MET A 1 -10.68 -5.44 31.84
N THR A 2 -10.58 -6.74 31.54
CA THR A 2 -9.74 -7.26 30.45
C THR A 2 -10.12 -6.70 29.07
N ALA A 3 -11.41 -6.64 28.72
CA ALA A 3 -11.88 -6.10 27.44
C ALA A 3 -11.52 -4.61 27.23
N VAL A 4 -11.48 -3.82 28.30
CA VAL A 4 -11.10 -2.40 28.22
C VAL A 4 -9.61 -2.26 27.91
N LEU A 5 -8.76 -3.07 28.58
CA LEU A 5 -7.33 -3.11 28.25
C LEU A 5 -7.10 -3.55 26.80
N THR A 6 -7.76 -4.61 26.33
CA THR A 6 -7.62 -5.10 24.95
C THR A 6 -8.01 -4.04 23.94
N ASN A 7 -9.16 -3.37 24.12
CA ASN A 7 -9.61 -2.34 23.18
C ASN A 7 -8.70 -1.11 23.19
N LEU A 8 -8.06 -0.80 24.34
CA LEU A 8 -7.07 0.27 24.43
C LEU A 8 -5.80 -0.08 23.63
N PHE A 9 -5.31 -1.31 23.73
CA PHE A 9 -4.19 -1.79 22.93
C PHE A 9 -4.50 -1.83 21.44
N ASP A 10 -5.69 -2.32 21.05
CA ASP A 10 -6.12 -2.34 19.66
C ASP A 10 -6.25 -0.92 19.09
N GLY A 11 -6.81 0.01 19.88
CA GLY A 11 -6.90 1.42 19.50
C GLY A 11 -5.53 2.08 19.29
N VAL A 12 -4.56 1.80 20.17
CA VAL A 12 -3.18 2.30 20.04
C VAL A 12 -2.50 1.67 18.82
N ALA A 13 -2.62 0.36 18.62
CA ALA A 13 -2.03 -0.34 17.48
C ALA A 13 -2.59 0.19 16.15
N TYR A 14 -3.91 0.36 16.07
CA TYR A 14 -4.57 0.92 14.90
C TYR A 14 -4.19 2.40 14.69
N GLY A 15 -4.08 3.18 15.77
CA GLY A 15 -3.61 4.56 15.73
C GLY A 15 -2.19 4.68 15.19
N MET A 16 -1.27 3.81 15.62
CA MET A 16 0.09 3.74 15.07
C MET A 16 0.10 3.39 13.58
N LEU A 17 -0.74 2.44 13.17
CA LEU A 17 -0.89 2.07 11.76
C LEU A 17 -1.38 3.25 10.91
N LEU A 18 -2.44 3.95 11.36
CA LEU A 18 -2.95 5.13 10.68
C LEU A 18 -1.93 6.28 10.66
N PHE A 19 -1.18 6.46 11.74
CA PHE A 19 -0.11 7.45 11.83
C PHE A 19 0.99 7.18 10.80
N VAL A 20 1.47 5.94 10.69
CA VAL A 20 2.48 5.55 9.70
C VAL A 20 1.95 5.77 8.27
N LEU A 21 0.70 5.41 8.00
CA LEU A 21 0.04 5.66 6.70
C LEU A 21 -0.03 7.16 6.37
N ALA A 22 -0.42 8.00 7.33
CA ALA A 22 -0.49 9.44 7.17
C ALA A 22 0.90 10.06 6.95
N CYS A 23 1.93 9.61 7.68
CA CYS A 23 3.31 10.02 7.47
C CYS A 23 3.80 9.68 6.05
N GLY A 24 3.45 8.50 5.51
CA GLY A 24 3.80 8.12 4.14
C GLY A 24 3.21 9.08 3.10
N LEU A 25 1.94 9.47 3.27
CA LEU A 25 1.31 10.48 2.41
C LEU A 25 1.99 11.85 2.56
N ALA A 26 2.32 12.28 3.78
CA ALA A 26 3.01 13.54 4.02
C ALA A 26 4.41 13.58 3.38
N VAL A 27 5.18 12.48 3.47
CA VAL A 27 6.52 12.36 2.88
C VAL A 27 6.46 12.37 1.36
N THR A 28 5.55 11.60 0.75
CA THR A 28 5.40 11.55 -0.71
C THR A 28 4.97 12.90 -1.29
N LEU A 29 4.01 13.58 -0.66
CA LEU A 29 3.60 14.93 -1.04
C LEU A 29 4.73 15.96 -0.85
N GLY A 30 5.42 15.89 0.29
CA GLY A 30 6.43 16.87 0.69
C GLY A 30 7.71 16.80 -0.14
N LEU A 31 8.10 15.61 -0.65
CA LEU A 31 9.31 15.44 -1.43
C LEU A 31 9.09 15.54 -2.95
N MET A 32 7.96 15.04 -3.46
CA MET A 32 7.72 14.96 -4.91
C MET A 32 6.90 16.15 -5.45
N ASN A 33 6.31 16.97 -4.58
CA ASN A 33 5.35 18.02 -4.94
C ASN A 33 4.25 17.52 -5.90
N PHE A 34 3.89 16.24 -5.76
CA PHE A 34 2.96 15.52 -6.61
C PHE A 34 1.87 14.90 -5.74
N VAL A 35 0.61 15.15 -6.05
CA VAL A 35 -0.52 14.68 -5.25
C VAL A 35 -0.82 13.20 -5.55
N ASN A 36 -0.14 12.29 -4.84
CA ASN A 36 -0.31 10.84 -5.04
C ASN A 36 -1.28 10.23 -4.02
N LEU A 37 -2.59 10.22 -4.31
CA LEU A 37 -3.56 9.48 -3.50
C LEU A 37 -3.41 7.95 -3.63
N ALA A 38 -2.72 7.49 -4.68
CA ALA A 38 -2.54 6.07 -4.95
C ALA A 38 -1.43 5.42 -4.13
N HIS A 39 -0.72 6.15 -3.27
CA HIS A 39 0.29 5.59 -2.36
C HIS A 39 -0.19 4.32 -1.63
N GLY A 40 -1.44 4.32 -1.13
CA GLY A 40 -2.03 3.17 -0.46
C GLY A 40 -2.16 1.92 -1.33
N SER A 41 -2.27 2.06 -2.65
CA SER A 41 -2.31 0.92 -3.58
C SER A 41 -0.97 0.19 -3.68
N PHE A 42 0.15 0.89 -3.55
CA PHE A 42 1.48 0.27 -3.49
C PHE A 42 1.70 -0.46 -2.17
N ALA A 43 1.23 0.11 -1.06
CA ALA A 43 1.23 -0.56 0.25
C ALA A 43 0.38 -1.84 0.21
N MET A 44 -0.81 -1.76 -0.41
CA MET A 44 -1.68 -2.91 -0.65
C MET A 44 -0.97 -3.99 -1.48
N ALA A 45 -0.34 -3.62 -2.60
CA ALA A 45 0.41 -4.55 -3.45
C ALA A 45 1.50 -5.29 -2.66
N GLY A 46 2.30 -4.57 -1.86
CA GLY A 46 3.30 -5.20 -0.99
C GLY A 46 2.69 -6.17 0.03
N GLY A 47 1.59 -5.79 0.67
CA GLY A 47 0.86 -6.65 1.60
C GLY A 47 0.39 -7.97 0.96
N TYR A 48 -0.19 -7.89 -0.24
CA TYR A 48 -0.61 -9.09 -0.98
C TYR A 48 0.55 -9.94 -1.46
N VAL A 49 1.65 -9.34 -1.93
CA VAL A 49 2.86 -10.09 -2.30
C VAL A 49 3.39 -10.86 -1.09
N CYS A 50 3.45 -10.23 0.09
CA CYS A 50 3.85 -10.89 1.33
C CYS A 50 2.89 -12.04 1.67
N ALA A 51 1.58 -11.80 1.59
CA ALA A 51 0.57 -12.83 1.86
C ALA A 51 0.68 -14.02 0.92
N VAL A 52 0.97 -13.81 -0.37
CA VAL A 52 1.20 -14.89 -1.34
C VAL A 52 2.46 -15.69 -0.99
N LEU A 53 3.56 -15.00 -0.70
CA LEU A 53 4.83 -15.66 -0.37
C LEU A 53 4.72 -16.52 0.89
N VAL A 54 4.06 -16.01 1.93
CA VAL A 54 3.91 -16.75 3.19
C VAL A 54 2.85 -17.83 3.08
N ASN A 55 1.63 -17.50 2.61
CA ASN A 55 0.52 -18.45 2.64
C ASN A 55 0.58 -19.51 1.53
N GLN A 56 1.08 -19.17 0.33
CA GLN A 56 1.11 -20.10 -0.80
C GLN A 56 2.48 -20.74 -1.02
N ALA A 57 3.56 -19.96 -0.91
CA ALA A 57 4.91 -20.49 -1.11
C ALA A 57 5.53 -21.08 0.19
N GLY A 58 4.89 -20.89 1.34
CA GLY A 58 5.36 -21.41 2.63
C GLY A 58 6.65 -20.76 3.12
N TRP A 59 6.98 -19.56 2.63
CA TRP A 59 8.18 -18.85 3.06
C TRP A 59 8.01 -18.29 4.47
N PRO A 60 9.09 -18.26 5.28
CA PRO A 60 9.01 -17.63 6.58
C PRO A 60 8.75 -16.13 6.42
N PHE A 61 7.89 -15.59 7.28
CA PHE A 61 7.48 -14.18 7.26
C PHE A 61 8.66 -13.21 7.22
N PHE A 62 9.73 -13.51 7.97
CA PHE A 62 10.93 -12.69 8.02
C PHE A 62 11.67 -12.58 6.68
N LEU A 63 11.55 -13.58 5.79
CA LEU A 63 12.06 -13.50 4.41
C LEU A 63 11.01 -12.93 3.44
N GLY A 64 9.72 -13.20 3.66
CA GLY A 64 8.63 -12.67 2.85
C GLY A 64 8.54 -11.14 2.92
N LEU A 65 8.80 -10.55 4.10
CA LEU A 65 8.66 -9.11 4.31
C LEU A 65 9.67 -8.26 3.49
N PRO A 66 11.00 -8.54 3.52
CA PRO A 66 11.95 -7.84 2.65
C PRO A 66 11.64 -8.03 1.16
N LEU A 67 11.23 -9.24 0.76
CA LEU A 67 10.92 -9.52 -0.64
C LEU A 67 9.70 -8.73 -1.11
N ALA A 68 8.67 -8.62 -0.27
CA ALA A 68 7.49 -7.82 -0.55
C ALA A 68 7.83 -6.33 -0.70
N PHE A 69 8.77 -5.82 0.09
CA PHE A 69 9.27 -4.45 -0.04
C PHE A 69 10.03 -4.25 -1.36
N VAL A 70 10.89 -5.19 -1.75
CA VAL A 70 11.60 -5.12 -3.03
C VAL A 70 10.62 -5.19 -4.20
N ALA A 71 9.63 -6.08 -4.13
CA ALA A 71 8.61 -6.22 -5.16
C ALA A 71 7.76 -4.94 -5.30
N SER A 72 7.31 -4.35 -4.20
CA SER A 72 6.56 -3.09 -4.24
C SER A 72 7.41 -1.92 -4.73
N ALA A 73 8.70 -1.88 -4.38
CA ALA A 73 9.65 -0.90 -4.90
C ALA A 73 9.86 -1.04 -6.42
N MET A 74 9.95 -2.28 -6.94
CA MET A 74 10.04 -2.51 -8.39
C MET A 74 8.76 -2.08 -9.12
N ILE A 75 7.58 -2.36 -8.56
CA ILE A 75 6.30 -1.89 -9.11
C ILE A 75 6.29 -0.36 -9.12
N GLY A 76 6.65 0.28 -8.00
CA GLY A 76 6.75 1.74 -7.91
C GLY A 76 7.69 2.34 -8.96
N ALA A 77 8.88 1.76 -9.13
CA ALA A 77 9.85 2.21 -10.13
C ALA A 77 9.34 2.06 -11.58
N LEU A 78 8.60 0.99 -11.86
CA LEU A 78 7.98 0.77 -13.17
C LEU A 78 6.91 1.84 -13.46
N PHE A 79 6.06 2.14 -12.48
CA PHE A 79 5.04 3.19 -12.57
C PHE A 79 5.66 4.58 -12.66
N GLU A 80 6.75 4.83 -11.95
CA GLU A 80 7.48 6.10 -11.99
C GLU A 80 7.98 6.40 -13.41
N ARG A 81 8.60 5.40 -14.03
CA ARG A 81 9.17 5.53 -15.37
C ARG A 81 8.11 5.60 -16.46
N SER A 82 7.00 4.89 -16.31
CA SER A 82 5.97 4.76 -17.35
C SER A 82 4.88 5.83 -17.27
N LEU A 83 4.40 6.16 -16.08
CA LEU A 83 3.21 7.00 -15.89
C LEU A 83 3.55 8.32 -15.20
N TYR A 84 4.14 8.29 -14.00
CA TYR A 84 4.32 9.50 -13.19
C TYR A 84 5.23 10.54 -13.85
N ARG A 85 6.30 10.13 -14.54
CA ARG A 85 7.18 11.03 -15.28
C ARG A 85 6.43 11.93 -16.28
N HIS A 86 5.35 11.45 -16.89
CA HIS A 86 4.56 12.20 -17.86
C HIS A 86 3.58 13.19 -17.22
N LEU A 87 3.26 13.00 -15.93
CA LEU A 87 2.29 13.81 -15.21
C LEU A 87 2.92 14.92 -14.36
N TYR A 88 4.24 14.88 -14.10
CA TYR A 88 4.91 15.99 -13.41
C TYR A 88 4.79 17.33 -14.14
N THR A 89 4.69 17.31 -15.46
CA THR A 89 4.50 18.52 -16.28
C THR A 89 3.03 18.95 -16.40
N ARG A 90 2.10 18.24 -15.75
CA ARG A 90 0.66 18.49 -15.80
C ARG A 90 0.17 19.18 -14.51
N GLY A 91 -1.02 19.79 -14.56
CA GLY A 91 -1.56 20.52 -13.42
C GLY A 91 -1.96 19.61 -12.26
N HIS A 92 -2.08 20.16 -11.05
CA HIS A 92 -2.43 19.41 -9.83
C HIS A 92 -3.74 18.60 -9.96
N LEU A 93 -4.74 19.13 -10.69
CA LEU A 93 -6.01 18.43 -10.92
C LEU A 93 -5.81 17.13 -11.71
N ASP A 94 -4.95 17.15 -12.74
CA ASP A 94 -4.64 15.97 -13.56
C ASP A 94 -3.94 14.89 -12.73
N GLN A 95 -3.05 15.29 -11.82
CA GLN A 95 -2.35 14.39 -10.90
C GLN A 95 -3.33 13.69 -9.95
N VAL A 96 -4.25 14.45 -9.35
CA VAL A 96 -5.28 13.93 -8.46
C VAL A 96 -6.20 12.95 -9.21
N LEU A 97 -6.73 13.36 -10.37
CA LEU A 97 -7.64 12.52 -11.16
C LEU A 97 -6.99 11.21 -11.60
N PHE A 98 -5.72 11.28 -12.03
CA PHE A 98 -4.94 10.09 -12.37
C PHE A 98 -4.75 9.18 -11.16
N SER A 99 -4.33 9.73 -10.01
CA SER A 99 -4.10 8.90 -8.82
C SER A 99 -5.38 8.24 -8.31
N ILE A 100 -6.54 8.92 -8.38
CA ILE A 100 -7.84 8.33 -8.06
C ILE A 100 -8.18 7.20 -9.04
N GLY A 101 -7.97 7.42 -10.34
CA GLY A 101 -8.15 6.37 -11.36
C GLY A 101 -7.27 5.16 -11.09
N LEU A 102 -6.00 5.38 -10.73
CA LEU A 102 -5.05 4.32 -10.37
C LEU A 102 -5.49 3.55 -9.13
N VAL A 103 -6.03 4.23 -8.11
CA VAL A 103 -6.62 3.58 -6.93
C VAL A 103 -7.75 2.64 -7.34
N PHE A 104 -8.71 3.11 -8.13
CA PHE A 104 -9.84 2.27 -8.55
C PHE A 104 -9.39 1.08 -9.41
N MET A 105 -8.48 1.30 -10.37
CA MET A 105 -7.92 0.21 -11.16
C MET A 105 -7.17 -0.80 -10.30
N SER A 106 -6.38 -0.35 -9.32
CA SER A 106 -5.60 -1.23 -8.45
C SER A 106 -6.50 -2.05 -7.53
N VAL A 107 -7.50 -1.42 -6.92
CA VAL A 107 -8.47 -2.11 -6.06
C VAL A 107 -9.25 -3.14 -6.87
N ALA A 108 -9.75 -2.77 -8.05
CA ALA A 108 -10.48 -3.69 -8.92
C ALA A 108 -9.61 -4.86 -9.41
N ALA A 109 -8.34 -4.60 -9.76
CA ALA A 109 -7.40 -5.63 -10.18
C ALA A 109 -7.12 -6.63 -9.05
N VAL A 110 -6.90 -6.14 -7.82
CA VAL A 110 -6.69 -7.00 -6.66
C VAL A 110 -7.95 -7.77 -6.29
N ASP A 111 -9.11 -7.12 -6.30
CA ASP A 111 -10.39 -7.77 -6.01
C ASP A 111 -10.67 -8.90 -7.01
N TYR A 112 -10.35 -8.69 -8.30
CA TYR A 112 -10.47 -9.70 -9.33
C TYR A 112 -9.54 -10.91 -9.12
N VAL A 113 -8.30 -10.69 -8.68
CA VAL A 113 -7.29 -11.76 -8.55
C VAL A 113 -7.38 -12.48 -7.19
N MET A 114 -7.60 -11.74 -6.10
CA MET A 114 -7.57 -12.26 -4.73
C MET A 114 -8.96 -12.45 -4.12
N GLY A 115 -10.00 -11.88 -4.73
CA GLY A 115 -11.34 -11.81 -4.16
C GLY A 115 -11.48 -10.71 -3.11
N SER A 116 -12.73 -10.40 -2.76
CA SER A 116 -13.10 -9.29 -1.87
C SER A 116 -12.86 -9.54 -0.39
N SER A 117 -12.17 -10.64 -0.05
CA SER A 117 -11.97 -11.10 1.31
C SER A 117 -10.62 -10.65 1.86
N ARG A 118 -10.56 -10.37 3.17
CA ARG A 118 -9.30 -10.02 3.83
C ARG A 118 -8.41 -11.25 3.90
N VAL A 119 -7.24 -11.20 3.27
CA VAL A 119 -6.26 -12.27 3.34
C VAL A 119 -5.40 -12.08 4.58
N PHE A 120 -5.55 -13.00 5.55
CA PHE A 120 -4.71 -13.04 6.73
C PHE A 120 -3.43 -13.84 6.46
N ILE A 121 -2.30 -13.32 6.91
CA ILE A 121 -1.02 -14.03 6.86
C ILE A 121 -1.02 -15.08 7.97
N ARG A 122 -0.84 -16.35 7.59
CA ARG A 122 -0.68 -17.46 8.53
C ARG A 122 0.80 -17.53 8.91
N LEU A 123 1.13 -16.97 10.06
CA LEU A 123 2.46 -17.00 10.66
C LEU A 123 2.73 -18.36 11.32
#